data_AF-A0A2D5PKZ9-F1
#
_entry.id   AF-A0A2D5PKZ9-F1
#
_cell.length_a   1.000
_cell.length_b   1.000
_cell.length_c   1.000
_cell.angle_alpha   90.00
_cell.angle_beta   90.00
_cell.angle_gamma   90.00
#
_symmetry.space_group_name_H-M   'P 1'
#
loop_
_entity.id
_entity.type
_entity.pdbx_description
1 polymer ?
#
loop_
_entity_poly.entity_id
_entity_poly.type
_entity_poly.pdbx_seq_one_letter_code
_entity_poly.pdbx_strand_id
1 'polypeptide(L)'
;MQRTPRKDWTRDEQILALNLYHLLPFGRLDKKTPEIIALAKVMDRTPSSLSMKLCNFASLDPNITKNGRVGLSNIAVKDRDIWQWHTEHPKEFNESYKVLVERFDIGSEPIYEELNATLKGRDKLVMTKVRLGQGIFRKMVLSAYQGRCCISGLDIPTLLVASHIKPWRDDEKQRMNPKNGLCLSSIHDRAFDQGMITISDNSEVILSKKIKENTSQFVIENFHRYEGSRISIAEEYPPDEKLMKYHRNNIFLGR
;
A
#
# COMPACT_ATOMS: atom_id res chain seq x y z
N MET A 1 -16.64 32.60 23.27
CA MET A 1 -15.65 31.59 22.82
C MET A 1 -14.66 32.25 21.89
N GLN A 2 -13.40 32.42 22.30
CA GLN A 2 -12.35 32.91 21.41
C GLN A 2 -12.09 31.85 20.32
N ARG A 3 -12.23 32.21 19.05
CA ARG A 3 -11.87 31.33 17.94
C ARG A 3 -10.34 31.15 17.96
N THR A 4 -9.88 29.92 18.15
CA THR A 4 -8.48 29.55 18.01
C THR A 4 -7.97 30.01 16.63
N PRO A 5 -6.80 30.66 16.52
CA PRO A 5 -6.27 31.11 15.23
C PRO A 5 -6.17 29.95 14.24
N ARG A 6 -6.52 30.19 12.97
CA ARG A 6 -6.50 29.16 11.92
C ARG A 6 -5.04 28.83 11.58
N LYS A 7 -4.55 27.67 12.03
CA LYS A 7 -3.24 27.12 11.65
C LYS A 7 -3.26 26.70 10.18
N ASP A 8 -2.52 27.43 9.34
CA ASP A 8 -2.37 27.11 7.92
C ASP A 8 -1.70 25.75 7.72
N TRP A 9 -2.11 25.02 6.68
CA TRP A 9 -1.50 23.75 6.31
C TRP A 9 -0.13 23.97 5.67
N THR A 10 0.90 23.36 6.27
CA THR A 10 2.23 23.25 5.68
C THR A 10 2.27 22.14 4.63
N ARG A 11 3.27 22.19 3.74
CA ARG A 11 3.48 21.15 2.72
C ARG A 11 3.68 19.78 3.35
N ASP A 12 4.42 19.72 4.45
CA ASP A 12 4.74 18.47 5.14
C ASP A 12 3.49 17.82 5.75
N GLU A 13 2.63 18.63 6.40
CA GLU A 13 1.34 18.13 6.90
C GLU A 13 0.40 17.70 5.76
N GLN A 14 0.47 18.34 4.59
CA GLN A 14 -0.27 17.89 3.40
C GLN A 14 0.24 16.54 2.89
N ILE A 15 1.56 16.30 2.90
CA ILE A 15 2.15 15.01 2.51
C ILE A 15 1.70 13.91 3.49
N LEU A 16 1.78 14.16 4.79
CA LEU A 16 1.33 13.22 5.82
C LEU A 16 -0.18 12.91 5.69
N ALA A 17 -1.00 13.95 5.51
CA ALA A 17 -2.44 13.78 5.33
C ALA A 17 -2.78 13.04 4.03
N LEU A 18 -2.13 13.37 2.92
CA LEU A 18 -2.37 12.71 1.63
C LEU A 18 -1.94 11.24 1.67
N ASN A 19 -0.81 10.95 2.33
CA ASN A 19 -0.42 9.57 2.62
C ASN A 19 -1.52 8.84 3.38
N LEU A 20 -2.01 9.40 4.50
CA LEU A 20 -3.10 8.79 5.28
C LEU A 20 -4.39 8.59 4.48
N TYR A 21 -4.77 9.55 3.62
CA TYR A 21 -5.89 9.43 2.70
C TYR A 21 -5.75 8.18 1.83
N HIS A 22 -4.54 7.90 1.33
CA HIS A 22 -4.29 6.72 0.51
C HIS A 22 -4.39 5.40 1.29
N LEU A 23 -4.37 5.40 2.61
CA LEU A 23 -4.45 4.18 3.42
C LEU A 23 -5.86 3.84 3.87
N LEU A 24 -6.70 4.85 4.04
CA LEU A 24 -8.04 4.70 4.58
C LEU A 24 -9.05 4.42 3.47
N PRO A 25 -10.03 3.51 3.69
CA PRO A 25 -11.19 3.44 2.83
C PRO A 25 -12.04 4.71 3.00
N PHE A 26 -12.76 5.12 1.94
CA PHE A 26 -13.57 6.35 1.93
C PHE A 26 -14.54 6.45 3.12
N GLY A 27 -15.16 5.33 3.55
CA GLY A 27 -16.08 5.29 4.70
C GLY A 27 -15.42 5.51 6.07
N ARG A 28 -14.08 5.64 6.14
CA ARG A 28 -13.33 5.87 7.37
C ARG A 28 -12.63 7.24 7.41
N LEU A 29 -13.04 8.19 6.58
CA LEU A 29 -12.51 9.57 6.61
C LEU A 29 -13.17 10.45 7.70
N ASP A 30 -13.49 9.87 8.86
CA ASP A 30 -14.18 10.56 9.96
C ASP A 30 -13.23 10.94 11.10
N LYS A 31 -13.51 12.06 11.79
CA LYS A 31 -12.71 12.53 12.94
C LYS A 31 -12.57 11.54 14.10
N LYS A 32 -13.44 10.51 14.17
CA LYS A 32 -13.38 9.43 15.18
C LYS A 32 -12.45 8.29 14.75
N THR A 33 -11.97 8.27 13.51
CA THR A 33 -11.04 7.25 13.03
C THR A 33 -9.72 7.31 13.81
N PRO A 34 -9.29 6.22 14.47
CA PRO A 34 -8.11 6.22 15.34
C PRO A 34 -6.84 6.72 14.64
N GLU A 35 -6.64 6.36 13.37
CA GLU A 35 -5.50 6.77 12.55
C GLU A 35 -5.49 8.30 12.30
N ILE A 36 -6.68 8.90 12.14
CA ILE A 36 -6.85 10.36 12.01
C ILE A 36 -6.57 11.04 13.35
N ILE A 37 -7.01 10.47 14.46
CA ILE A 37 -6.75 11.03 15.80
C ILE A 37 -5.25 11.05 16.08
N ALA A 38 -4.56 9.92 15.86
CA ALA A 38 -3.14 9.80 16.10
C ALA A 38 -2.32 10.77 15.24
N LEU A 39 -2.55 10.79 13.92
CA LEU A 39 -1.78 11.66 13.03
C LEU A 39 -2.07 13.15 13.30
N ALA A 40 -3.33 13.49 13.63
CA ALA A 40 -3.67 14.85 14.01
C ALA A 40 -2.89 15.29 15.26
N LYS A 41 -2.73 14.41 16.26
CA LYS A 41 -1.92 14.69 17.45
C LYS A 41 -0.45 14.97 17.09
N VAL A 42 0.14 14.13 16.24
CA VAL A 42 1.54 14.29 15.78
C VAL A 42 1.76 15.63 15.07
N MET A 43 0.79 16.06 14.27
CA MET A 43 0.85 17.34 13.55
C MET A 43 0.42 18.53 14.40
N ASP A 44 0.06 18.32 15.67
CA ASP A 44 -0.54 19.35 16.53
C ASP A 44 -1.75 20.01 15.82
N ARG A 45 -2.72 19.17 15.43
CA ARG A 45 -3.97 19.53 14.74
C ARG A 45 -5.15 18.82 15.40
N THR A 46 -6.35 19.30 15.10
CA THR A 46 -7.57 18.62 15.50
C THR A 46 -7.93 17.48 14.53
N PRO A 47 -8.48 16.34 15.02
CA PRO A 47 -8.93 15.26 14.15
C PRO A 47 -9.98 15.72 13.12
N SER A 48 -10.84 16.68 13.48
CA SER A 48 -11.81 17.30 12.57
C SER A 48 -11.13 18.03 11.41
N SER A 49 -10.04 18.77 11.67
CA SER A 49 -9.29 19.48 10.63
C SER A 49 -8.64 18.51 9.65
N LEU A 50 -8.05 17.43 10.17
CA LEU A 50 -7.46 16.37 9.33
C LEU A 50 -8.53 15.60 8.54
N SER A 51 -9.62 15.18 9.17
CA SER A 51 -10.75 14.53 8.47
C SER A 51 -11.29 15.39 7.32
N MET A 52 -11.50 16.69 7.56
CA MET A 52 -11.90 17.64 6.51
C MET A 52 -10.89 17.69 5.36
N LYS A 53 -9.59 17.68 5.67
CA LYS A 53 -8.51 17.64 4.67
C LYS A 53 -8.54 16.37 3.83
N LEU A 54 -8.78 15.20 4.44
CA LEU A 54 -8.89 13.95 3.68
C LEU A 54 -10.12 13.96 2.77
N CYS A 55 -11.24 14.55 3.21
CA CYS A 55 -12.42 14.74 2.37
C CYS A 55 -12.14 15.68 1.17
N ASN A 56 -11.30 16.71 1.33
CA ASN A 56 -10.84 17.51 0.20
C ASN A 56 -10.08 16.66 -0.83
N PHE A 57 -9.16 15.79 -0.38
CA PHE A 57 -8.45 14.89 -1.30
C PHE A 57 -9.38 13.87 -1.97
N ALA A 58 -10.37 13.35 -1.24
CA ALA A 58 -11.40 12.49 -1.83
C ALA A 58 -12.17 13.16 -2.98
N SER A 59 -12.29 14.48 -2.94
CA SER A 59 -12.94 15.29 -3.98
C SER A 59 -12.07 15.46 -5.23
N LEU A 60 -10.76 15.23 -5.12
CA LEU A 60 -9.80 15.26 -6.22
C LEU A 60 -9.56 13.88 -6.83
N ASP A 61 -9.99 12.81 -6.16
CA ASP A 61 -9.77 11.43 -6.58
C ASP A 61 -10.71 10.99 -7.71
N PRO A 62 -10.19 10.69 -8.92
CA PRO A 62 -11.01 10.21 -10.04
C PRO A 62 -11.77 8.92 -9.72
N ASN A 63 -11.25 8.05 -8.84
CA ASN A 63 -11.90 6.80 -8.48
C ASN A 63 -13.13 7.02 -7.58
N ILE A 64 -13.18 8.13 -6.84
CA ILE A 64 -14.32 8.49 -6.00
C ILE A 64 -15.34 9.27 -6.83
N THR A 65 -14.87 10.27 -7.58
CA THR A 65 -15.73 11.20 -8.34
C THR A 65 -16.43 10.54 -9.52
N LYS A 66 -15.79 9.57 -10.22
CA LYS A 66 -16.43 8.80 -11.30
C LYS A 66 -17.57 7.89 -10.84
N ASN A 67 -17.63 7.54 -9.56
CA ASN A 67 -18.68 6.69 -8.97
C ASN A 67 -19.89 7.50 -8.45
N GLY A 68 -20.07 8.74 -8.91
CA GLY A 68 -21.19 9.61 -8.53
C GLY A 68 -21.13 10.15 -7.10
N ARG A 69 -20.03 9.90 -6.37
CA ARG A 69 -19.80 10.44 -5.02
C ARG A 69 -19.14 11.81 -5.16
N VAL A 70 -19.82 12.85 -4.69
CA VAL A 70 -19.33 14.22 -4.71
C VAL A 70 -18.71 14.55 -3.35
N GLY A 71 -17.45 14.95 -3.34
CA GLY A 71 -16.78 15.43 -2.15
C GLY A 71 -17.10 16.92 -1.86
N LEU A 72 -16.26 17.60 -1.10
CA LEU A 72 -16.44 19.00 -0.75
C LEU A 72 -16.20 19.92 -1.97
N SER A 73 -17.03 20.94 -2.13
CA SER A 73 -17.03 21.83 -3.30
C SER A 73 -15.92 22.90 -3.29
N ASN A 74 -15.40 23.25 -2.12
CA ASN A 74 -14.40 24.33 -1.96
C ASN A 74 -13.02 23.79 -1.57
N ILE A 75 -12.33 23.20 -2.54
CA ILE A 75 -10.98 22.65 -2.37
C ILE A 75 -9.94 23.78 -2.53
N ALA A 76 -9.03 23.91 -1.57
CA ALA A 76 -7.97 24.91 -1.61
C ALA A 76 -6.99 24.68 -2.78
N VAL A 77 -6.44 25.75 -3.36
CA VAL A 77 -5.44 25.66 -4.45
C VAL A 77 -4.26 24.76 -4.06
N LYS A 78 -3.70 24.98 -2.86
CA LYS A 78 -2.61 24.15 -2.31
C LYS A 78 -2.95 22.67 -2.21
N ASP A 79 -4.24 22.29 -2.11
CA ASP A 79 -4.67 20.89 -2.08
C ASP A 79 -4.67 20.25 -3.47
N ARG A 80 -4.97 21.04 -4.51
CA ARG A 80 -4.80 20.63 -5.90
C ARG A 80 -3.33 20.48 -6.25
N ASP A 81 -2.49 21.42 -5.82
CA ASP A 81 -1.05 21.40 -6.11
C ASP A 81 -0.33 20.19 -5.50
N ILE A 82 -0.64 19.83 -4.24
CA ILE A 82 -0.09 18.62 -3.62
C ILE A 82 -0.61 17.35 -4.29
N TRP A 83 -1.89 17.32 -4.66
CA TRP A 83 -2.48 16.18 -5.36
C TRP A 83 -1.82 15.96 -6.71
N GLN A 84 -1.72 17.01 -7.53
CA GLN A 84 -1.06 16.98 -8.82
C GLN A 84 0.41 16.56 -8.69
N TRP A 85 1.17 17.18 -7.80
CA TRP A 85 2.57 16.82 -7.58
C TRP A 85 2.74 15.37 -7.11
N HIS A 86 1.90 14.89 -6.20
CA HIS A 86 1.92 13.48 -5.79
C HIS A 86 1.68 12.53 -6.99
N THR A 87 0.75 12.90 -7.87
CA THR A 87 0.43 12.10 -9.06
C THR A 87 1.53 12.14 -10.12
N GLU A 88 2.13 13.29 -10.38
CA GLU A 88 3.17 13.48 -11.40
C GLU A 88 4.56 13.04 -10.91
N HIS A 89 4.84 13.17 -9.61
CA HIS A 89 6.14 12.91 -8.99
C HIS A 89 6.05 11.92 -7.81
N PRO A 90 5.55 10.68 -8.02
CA PRO A 90 5.32 9.74 -6.93
C PRO A 90 6.60 9.33 -6.18
N LYS A 91 7.77 9.35 -6.85
CA LYS A 91 9.06 9.05 -6.20
C LYS A 91 9.46 10.13 -5.20
N GLU A 92 9.41 11.39 -5.61
CA GLU A 92 9.77 12.54 -4.77
C GLU A 92 8.80 12.70 -3.59
N PHE A 93 7.50 12.45 -3.82
CA PHE A 93 6.50 12.40 -2.76
C PHE A 93 6.86 11.37 -1.70
N ASN A 94 7.24 10.17 -2.13
CA ASN A 94 7.62 9.09 -1.23
C ASN A 94 8.91 9.37 -0.45
N GLU A 95 9.92 9.94 -1.11
CA GLU A 95 11.17 10.34 -0.45
C GLU A 95 10.91 11.42 0.60
N SER A 96 10.08 12.41 0.27
CA SER A 96 9.66 13.43 1.22
C SER A 96 8.93 12.80 2.40
N TYR A 97 7.96 11.91 2.15
CA TYR A 97 7.23 11.22 3.20
C TYR A 97 8.15 10.42 4.15
N LYS A 98 9.18 9.73 3.64
CA LYS A 98 10.16 8.99 4.47
C LYS A 98 10.86 9.91 5.47
N VAL A 99 11.33 11.07 5.00
CA VAL A 99 11.97 12.07 5.87
C VAL A 99 11.00 12.57 6.94
N LEU A 100 9.72 12.75 6.58
CA LEU A 100 8.71 13.19 7.55
C LEU A 100 8.39 12.15 8.60
N VAL A 101 8.39 10.87 8.25
CA VAL A 101 8.18 9.78 9.22
C VAL A 101 9.25 9.82 10.32
N GLU A 102 10.52 10.00 9.95
CA GLU A 102 11.62 10.14 10.90
C GLU A 102 11.50 11.44 11.71
N ARG A 103 11.25 12.57 11.03
CA ARG A 103 11.23 13.90 11.66
C ARG A 103 10.08 14.11 12.63
N PHE A 104 8.90 13.57 12.32
CA PHE A 104 7.72 13.62 13.19
C PHE A 104 7.66 12.43 14.15
N ASP A 105 8.69 11.58 14.16
CA ASP A 105 8.78 10.39 15.01
C ASP A 105 7.54 9.46 14.86
N ILE A 106 7.01 9.40 13.63
CA ILE A 106 5.79 8.65 13.33
C ILE A 106 6.08 7.17 13.46
N GLY A 107 5.52 6.57 14.51
CA GLY A 107 5.70 5.15 14.82
C GLY A 107 6.67 4.85 15.96
N SER A 108 7.07 5.85 16.76
CA SER A 108 7.72 5.59 18.05
C SER A 108 6.78 4.91 19.06
N GLU A 109 7.38 4.25 20.05
CA GLU A 109 6.68 3.53 21.13
C GLU A 109 5.63 4.38 21.87
N PRO A 110 5.87 5.66 22.21
CA PRO A 110 4.89 6.45 22.96
C PRO A 110 3.60 6.75 22.17
N ILE A 111 3.70 7.05 20.88
CA ILE A 111 2.54 7.28 20.00
C ILE A 111 1.78 5.96 19.78
N TYR A 112 2.51 4.85 19.73
CA TYR A 112 1.98 3.51 19.58
C TYR A 112 1.18 3.04 20.81
N GLU A 113 1.69 3.26 22.02
CA GLU A 113 0.99 2.90 23.26
C GLU A 113 -0.31 3.69 23.44
N GLU A 114 -0.30 4.99 23.14
CA GLU A 114 -1.47 5.84 23.27
C GLU A 114 -2.57 5.52 22.24
N LEU A 115 -2.17 5.19 21.00
CA LEU A 115 -3.10 4.72 19.99
C LEU A 115 -3.72 3.37 20.37
N ASN A 116 -2.93 2.43 20.90
CA ASN A 116 -3.43 1.16 21.41
C ASN A 116 -4.34 1.31 22.63
N ALA A 117 -4.09 2.31 23.49
CA ALA A 117 -4.93 2.60 24.65
C ALA A 117 -6.31 3.16 24.27
N THR A 118 -6.42 3.77 23.08
CA THR A 118 -7.67 4.38 22.59
C THR A 118 -8.56 3.40 21.81
N LEU A 119 -8.00 2.28 21.34
CA LEU A 119 -8.71 1.22 20.59
C LEU A 119 -9.45 0.27 21.54
N LYS A 120 -10.74 -0.03 21.28
CA LYS A 120 -11.54 -1.01 22.05
C LYS A 120 -11.96 -2.20 21.18
N GLY A 121 -11.75 -3.43 21.66
CA GLY A 121 -12.28 -4.67 21.06
C GLY A 121 -11.38 -5.34 20.01
N ARG A 122 -12.00 -6.00 19.00
CA ARG A 122 -11.33 -6.75 17.90
C ARG A 122 -10.40 -5.88 17.02
N ASP A 123 -10.41 -4.57 17.21
CA ASP A 123 -9.51 -3.60 16.57
C ASP A 123 -8.10 -3.57 17.19
N LYS A 124 -7.81 -4.43 18.18
CA LYS A 124 -6.47 -4.64 18.77
C LYS A 124 -5.45 -5.31 17.82
N LEU A 125 -5.81 -5.58 16.57
CA LEU A 125 -4.93 -6.21 15.60
C LEU A 125 -4.45 -5.24 14.53
N VAL A 126 -3.13 -5.04 14.54
CA VAL A 126 -2.29 -4.50 13.47
C VAL A 126 -2.18 -2.97 13.45
N MET A 127 -1.47 -2.45 14.45
CA MET A 127 -0.73 -1.20 14.32
C MET A 127 0.76 -1.55 14.29
N THR A 128 1.40 -1.47 13.14
CA THR A 128 2.86 -1.48 13.04
C THR A 128 3.25 -0.40 12.04
N LYS A 129 4.47 0.16 12.19
CA LYS A 129 5.15 1.09 11.24
C LYS A 129 4.92 0.75 9.76
N VAL A 130 4.67 -0.53 9.51
CA VAL A 130 4.31 -1.23 8.29
C VAL A 130 3.06 -0.68 7.57
N ARG A 131 1.97 -0.30 8.26
CA ARG A 131 0.68 0.01 7.59
C ARG A 131 0.66 1.35 6.85
N LEU A 132 1.43 2.34 7.31
CA LEU A 132 1.48 3.64 6.64
C LEU A 132 2.27 3.63 5.32
N GLY A 133 3.28 2.76 5.21
CA GLY A 133 3.96 2.49 3.94
C GLY A 133 3.21 1.48 3.06
N GLN A 134 2.63 0.44 3.65
CA GLN A 134 2.04 -0.65 2.89
C GLN A 134 0.80 -0.26 2.07
N GLY A 135 -0.02 0.71 2.48
CA GLY A 135 -1.19 1.06 1.67
C GLY A 135 -0.83 1.85 0.40
N ILE A 136 0.24 2.66 0.41
CA ILE A 136 0.76 3.28 -0.81
C ILE A 136 1.43 2.23 -1.70
N PHE A 137 2.35 1.42 -1.14
CA PHE A 137 2.97 0.33 -1.90
C PHE A 137 1.92 -0.56 -2.54
N ARG A 138 0.88 -0.93 -1.78
CA ARG A 138 -0.25 -1.70 -2.28
C ARG A 138 -0.97 -0.98 -3.41
N LYS A 139 -1.30 0.30 -3.26
CA LYS A 139 -1.98 1.07 -4.31
C LYS A 139 -1.14 1.17 -5.57
N MET A 140 0.16 1.45 -5.44
CA MET A 140 1.09 1.53 -6.57
C MET A 140 1.17 0.19 -7.31
N VAL A 141 1.38 -0.92 -6.58
CA VAL A 141 1.46 -2.25 -7.18
C VAL A 141 0.14 -2.63 -7.82
N LEU A 142 -0.99 -2.54 -7.12
CA LEU A 142 -2.28 -2.88 -7.71
C LEU A 142 -2.58 -2.02 -8.94
N SER A 143 -2.31 -0.72 -8.91
CA SER A 143 -2.48 0.17 -10.07
C SER A 143 -1.61 -0.25 -11.26
N ALA A 144 -0.34 -0.59 -11.01
CA ALA A 144 0.60 -1.00 -12.03
C ALA A 144 0.19 -2.30 -12.75
N TYR A 145 -0.56 -3.17 -12.06
CA TYR A 145 -1.14 -4.39 -12.60
C TYR A 145 -2.65 -4.26 -12.94
N GLN A 146 -3.16 -3.03 -13.05
CA GLN A 146 -4.56 -2.73 -13.40
C GLN A 146 -5.59 -3.42 -12.48
N GLY A 147 -5.22 -3.64 -11.22
CA GLY A 147 -6.03 -4.33 -10.23
C GLY A 147 -6.23 -5.81 -10.53
N ARG A 148 -5.27 -6.48 -11.20
CA ARG A 148 -5.33 -7.90 -11.53
C ARG A 148 -4.14 -8.66 -10.96
N CYS A 149 -4.35 -9.92 -10.57
CA CYS A 149 -3.25 -10.83 -10.26
C CYS A 149 -2.43 -11.09 -11.53
N CYS A 150 -1.11 -10.95 -11.45
CA CYS A 150 -0.23 -11.12 -12.60
C CYS A 150 -0.11 -12.57 -13.11
N ILE A 151 -0.53 -13.56 -12.31
CA ILE A 151 -0.54 -14.98 -12.66
C ILE A 151 -1.93 -15.41 -13.17
N SER A 152 -2.97 -15.20 -12.35
CA SER A 152 -4.31 -15.74 -12.63
C SER A 152 -5.26 -14.78 -13.34
N GLY A 153 -4.96 -13.49 -13.35
CA GLY A 153 -5.86 -12.45 -13.84
C GLY A 153 -7.03 -12.11 -12.91
N LEU A 154 -7.11 -12.73 -11.71
CA LEU A 154 -8.12 -12.42 -10.68
C LEU A 154 -8.16 -10.91 -10.43
N ASP A 155 -9.35 -10.30 -10.47
CA ASP A 155 -9.54 -8.85 -10.41
C ASP A 155 -10.42 -8.38 -9.25
N ILE A 156 -10.60 -9.25 -8.23
CA ILE A 156 -11.33 -8.93 -7.00
C ILE A 156 -10.36 -8.28 -5.99
N PRO A 157 -10.42 -6.95 -5.73
CA PRO A 157 -9.36 -6.25 -5.00
C PRO A 157 -9.13 -6.73 -3.57
N THR A 158 -10.16 -7.26 -2.91
CA THR A 158 -10.06 -7.81 -1.54
C THR A 158 -9.30 -9.13 -1.48
N LEU A 159 -9.18 -9.83 -2.61
CA LEU A 159 -8.43 -11.09 -2.74
C LEU A 159 -7.03 -10.88 -3.34
N LEU A 160 -6.67 -9.62 -3.63
CA LEU A 160 -5.35 -9.25 -4.15
C LEU A 160 -4.41 -8.84 -3.03
N VAL A 161 -3.13 -9.12 -3.22
CA VAL A 161 -2.02 -8.77 -2.35
C VAL A 161 -0.94 -8.09 -3.19
N ALA A 162 -0.37 -7.01 -2.66
CA ALA A 162 0.87 -6.47 -3.18
C ALA A 162 2.00 -7.20 -2.48
N SER A 163 2.50 -8.25 -3.12
CA SER A 163 3.52 -9.15 -2.59
C SER A 163 4.90 -8.54 -2.81
N HIS A 164 5.78 -8.62 -1.81
CA HIS A 164 7.16 -8.16 -1.94
C HIS A 164 8.03 -9.24 -2.57
N ILE A 165 8.81 -8.90 -3.60
CA ILE A 165 9.73 -9.85 -4.24
C ILE A 165 10.88 -10.21 -3.30
N LYS A 166 11.54 -9.18 -2.75
CA LYS A 166 12.49 -9.31 -1.64
C LYS A 166 11.78 -8.97 -0.34
N PRO A 167 11.80 -9.86 0.68
CA PRO A 167 11.04 -9.69 1.90
C PRO A 167 11.27 -8.35 2.58
N TRP A 168 10.19 -7.80 3.12
CA TRP A 168 10.17 -6.49 3.78
C TRP A 168 11.24 -6.33 4.88
N ARG A 169 11.60 -7.41 5.57
CA ARG A 169 12.57 -7.39 6.68
C ARG A 169 14.02 -7.20 6.22
N ASP A 170 14.34 -7.56 4.99
CA ASP A 170 15.72 -7.75 4.54
C ASP A 170 16.29 -6.55 3.78
N ASP A 171 15.47 -5.53 3.48
CA ASP A 171 15.90 -4.36 2.72
C ASP A 171 15.03 -3.12 2.95
N GLU A 172 15.46 -2.25 3.87
CA GLU A 172 14.70 -1.06 4.23
C GLU A 172 14.50 -0.09 3.06
N LYS A 173 15.47 -0.03 2.14
CA LYS A 173 15.44 0.87 0.98
C LYS A 173 14.41 0.42 -0.06
N GLN A 174 14.14 -0.89 -0.14
CA GLN A 174 13.23 -1.50 -1.13
C GLN A 174 11.79 -1.69 -0.64
N ARG A 175 11.50 -1.41 0.63
CA ARG A 175 10.15 -1.61 1.23
C ARG A 175 9.01 -0.89 0.48
N MET A 176 9.33 0.25 -0.13
CA MET A 176 8.39 1.11 -0.84
C MET A 176 8.63 1.16 -2.36
N ASN A 177 9.58 0.36 -2.88
CA ASN A 177 9.85 0.33 -4.30
C ASN A 177 8.76 -0.49 -5.02
N PRO A 178 7.92 0.09 -5.89
CA PRO A 178 6.90 -0.67 -6.63
C PRO A 178 7.51 -1.76 -7.53
N LYS A 179 8.77 -1.63 -7.97
CA LYS A 179 9.50 -2.69 -8.70
C LYS A 179 9.90 -3.87 -7.81
N ASN A 180 9.79 -3.74 -6.49
CA ASN A 180 9.86 -4.84 -5.52
C ASN A 180 8.47 -5.46 -5.28
N GLY A 181 7.49 -5.21 -6.14
CA GLY A 181 6.10 -5.60 -5.94
C GLY A 181 5.52 -6.42 -7.09
N LEU A 182 4.78 -7.47 -6.72
CA LEU A 182 3.91 -8.22 -7.62
C LEU A 182 2.47 -8.10 -7.12
N CYS A 183 1.51 -7.92 -8.02
CA CYS A 183 0.10 -8.05 -7.68
C CYS A 183 -0.30 -9.53 -7.79
N LEU A 184 -0.56 -10.19 -6.67
CA LEU A 184 -0.87 -11.61 -6.60
C LEU A 184 -2.23 -11.85 -5.95
N SER A 185 -2.87 -12.98 -6.27
CA SER A 185 -4.00 -13.47 -5.46
C SER A 185 -3.49 -13.89 -4.08
N SER A 186 -4.35 -13.94 -3.06
CA SER A 186 -3.94 -14.36 -1.71
C SER A 186 -3.26 -15.74 -1.67
N ILE A 187 -3.69 -16.67 -2.54
CA ILE A 187 -3.08 -18.01 -2.60
C ILE A 187 -1.73 -17.99 -3.32
N HIS A 188 -1.59 -17.18 -4.37
CA HIS A 188 -0.33 -17.05 -5.12
C HIS A 188 0.71 -16.29 -4.30
N ASP A 189 0.29 -15.22 -3.62
CA ASP A 189 1.11 -14.47 -2.67
C ASP A 189 1.69 -15.39 -1.60
N ARG A 190 0.82 -16.16 -0.92
CA ARG A 190 1.30 -17.07 0.12
C ARG A 190 2.23 -18.15 -0.42
N ALA A 191 1.98 -18.66 -1.62
CA ALA A 191 2.86 -19.64 -2.25
C ALA A 191 4.21 -19.03 -2.64
N PHE A 192 4.22 -17.79 -3.15
CA PHE A 192 5.42 -17.07 -3.56
C PHE A 192 6.28 -16.74 -2.34
N ASP A 193 5.70 -16.13 -1.30
CA ASP A 193 6.35 -15.81 -0.02
C ASP A 193 7.00 -17.02 0.67
N GLN A 194 6.43 -18.20 0.47
CA GLN A 194 6.94 -19.46 1.03
C GLN A 194 7.89 -20.20 0.08
N GLY A 195 8.25 -19.60 -1.05
CA GLY A 195 9.13 -20.19 -2.04
C GLY A 195 8.55 -21.37 -2.79
N MET A 196 7.23 -21.60 -2.71
CA MET A 196 6.58 -22.70 -3.41
C MET A 196 6.40 -22.43 -4.91
N ILE A 197 6.36 -21.15 -5.29
CA ILE A 197 6.40 -20.67 -6.67
C ILE A 197 7.42 -19.53 -6.81
N THR A 198 7.92 -19.30 -8.03
CA THR A 198 8.73 -18.13 -8.38
C THR A 198 8.51 -17.76 -9.85
N ILE A 199 9.10 -16.65 -10.31
CA ILE A 199 9.08 -16.22 -11.72
C ILE A 199 10.48 -16.34 -12.33
N SER A 200 10.56 -16.91 -13.53
CA SER A 200 11.78 -17.10 -14.33
C SER A 200 12.33 -15.78 -14.90
N ASP A 201 13.53 -15.82 -15.48
CA ASP A 201 14.09 -14.68 -16.22
C ASP A 201 13.27 -14.33 -17.48
N ASN A 202 12.50 -15.29 -18.01
CA ASN A 202 11.59 -15.08 -19.14
C ASN A 202 10.18 -14.64 -18.70
N SER A 203 10.02 -14.25 -17.43
CA SER A 203 8.72 -13.89 -16.82
C SER A 203 7.71 -15.03 -16.78
N GLU A 204 8.16 -16.28 -16.66
CA GLU A 204 7.29 -17.46 -16.61
C GLU A 204 7.17 -17.99 -15.18
N VAL A 205 6.00 -18.54 -14.82
CA VAL A 205 5.79 -19.16 -13.51
C VAL A 205 6.59 -20.46 -13.42
N ILE A 206 7.28 -20.66 -12.30
CA ILE A 206 8.00 -21.89 -11.94
C ILE A 206 7.44 -22.40 -10.61
N LEU A 207 7.02 -23.66 -10.59
CA LEU A 207 6.55 -24.37 -9.40
C LEU A 207 7.68 -25.18 -8.75
N SER A 208 7.71 -25.17 -7.41
CA SER A 208 8.56 -26.07 -6.61
C SER A 208 8.10 -27.52 -6.71
N LYS A 209 8.99 -28.46 -6.36
CA LYS A 209 8.68 -29.90 -6.33
C LYS A 209 7.45 -30.22 -5.47
N LYS A 210 7.30 -29.55 -4.32
CA LYS A 210 6.18 -29.72 -3.38
C LYS A 210 4.81 -29.46 -4.02
N ILE A 211 4.71 -28.46 -4.91
CA ILE A 211 3.46 -28.17 -5.62
C ILE A 211 3.27 -29.17 -6.77
N LYS A 212 4.35 -29.51 -7.49
CA LYS A 212 4.31 -30.45 -8.62
C LYS A 212 3.87 -31.86 -8.22
N GLU A 213 4.22 -32.31 -7.01
CA GLU A 213 3.83 -33.64 -6.53
C GLU A 213 2.39 -33.71 -5.99
N ASN A 214 1.73 -32.56 -5.78
CA ASN A 214 0.36 -32.52 -5.30
C ASN A 214 -0.63 -32.56 -6.47
N THR A 215 -1.44 -33.60 -6.50
CA THR A 215 -2.40 -33.91 -7.58
C THR A 215 -3.85 -33.54 -7.24
N SER A 216 -4.08 -32.83 -6.13
CA SER A 216 -5.44 -32.38 -5.82
C SER A 216 -5.95 -31.42 -6.90
N GLN A 217 -7.25 -31.52 -7.19
CA GLN A 217 -7.89 -30.69 -8.23
C GLN A 217 -7.65 -29.19 -7.99
N PHE A 218 -7.72 -28.76 -6.73
CA PHE A 218 -7.44 -27.37 -6.36
C PHE A 218 -6.03 -26.92 -6.77
N VAL A 219 -5.02 -27.77 -6.55
CA VAL A 219 -3.63 -27.44 -6.90
C VAL A 219 -3.43 -27.42 -8.41
N ILE A 220 -4.09 -28.34 -9.13
CA ILE A 220 -4.06 -28.36 -10.60
C ILE A 220 -4.64 -27.06 -11.17
N GLU A 221 -5.81 -26.66 -10.69
CA GLU A 221 -6.54 -25.48 -11.16
C GLU A 221 -5.90 -24.15 -10.76
N ASN A 222 -5.15 -24.10 -9.67
CA ASN A 222 -4.59 -22.84 -9.16
C ASN A 222 -3.09 -22.70 -9.33
N PHE A 223 -2.36 -23.79 -9.65
CA PHE A 223 -0.91 -23.76 -9.82
C PHE A 223 -0.44 -24.45 -11.10
N HIS A 224 -0.74 -25.74 -11.29
CA HIS A 224 -0.19 -26.49 -12.44
C HIS A 224 -0.57 -25.88 -13.78
N ARG A 225 -1.81 -25.40 -13.93
CA ARG A 225 -2.26 -24.75 -15.17
C ARG A 225 -1.44 -23.50 -15.56
N TYR A 226 -0.72 -22.92 -14.60
CA TYR A 226 0.06 -21.69 -14.79
C TYR A 226 1.56 -21.97 -14.95
N GLU A 227 2.06 -23.19 -14.69
CA GLU A 227 3.47 -23.54 -14.89
C GLU A 227 3.90 -23.21 -16.33
N GLY A 228 5.03 -22.51 -16.49
CA GLY A 228 5.55 -22.08 -17.78
C GLY A 228 4.75 -20.97 -18.48
N SER A 229 3.62 -20.53 -17.91
CA SER A 229 2.86 -19.40 -18.45
C SER A 229 3.54 -18.09 -18.10
N ARG A 230 3.55 -17.14 -19.06
CA ARG A 230 4.06 -15.79 -18.81
C ARG A 230 3.10 -15.02 -17.91
N ILE A 231 3.64 -14.34 -16.90
CA ILE A 231 2.90 -13.39 -16.10
C ILE A 231 2.65 -12.10 -16.88
N SER A 232 1.60 -11.37 -16.51
CA SER A 232 1.50 -9.97 -16.93
C SER A 232 2.58 -9.15 -16.23
N ILE A 233 3.20 -8.22 -16.95
CA ILE A 233 4.23 -7.33 -16.41
C ILE A 233 3.64 -5.94 -16.29
N ALA A 234 3.88 -5.29 -15.16
CA ALA A 234 3.51 -3.90 -14.95
C ALA A 234 4.29 -2.98 -15.91
N GLU A 235 3.58 -2.20 -16.72
CA GLU A 235 4.20 -1.27 -17.69
C GLU A 235 4.95 -0.12 -16.99
N GLU A 236 4.35 0.44 -15.93
CA GLU A 236 4.90 1.59 -15.21
C GLU A 236 6.04 1.20 -14.24
N TYR A 237 5.95 0.01 -13.66
CA TYR A 237 6.89 -0.50 -12.64
C TYR A 237 7.21 -1.98 -12.86
N PRO A 238 7.94 -2.34 -13.93
CA PRO A 238 8.31 -3.73 -14.16
C PRO A 238 9.13 -4.27 -12.97
N PRO A 239 8.92 -5.52 -12.55
CA PRO A 239 9.69 -6.17 -11.49
C PRO A 239 11.19 -6.01 -11.70
N ASP A 240 11.92 -5.66 -10.64
CA ASP A 240 13.38 -5.54 -10.71
C ASP A 240 14.01 -6.93 -10.83
N GLU A 241 14.77 -7.16 -11.90
CA GLU A 241 15.42 -8.44 -12.19
C GLU A 241 16.37 -8.89 -11.08
N LYS A 242 17.07 -7.96 -10.40
CA LYS A 242 17.97 -8.30 -9.29
C LYS A 242 17.20 -8.82 -8.08
N LEU A 243 16.02 -8.26 -7.82
CA LEU A 243 15.13 -8.71 -6.75
C LEU A 243 14.53 -10.08 -7.10
N MET A 244 14.10 -10.27 -8.35
CA MET A 244 13.60 -11.56 -8.82
C MET A 244 14.67 -12.66 -8.74
N LYS A 245 15.91 -12.34 -9.12
CA LYS A 245 17.06 -13.23 -8.97
C LYS A 245 17.34 -13.55 -7.49
N TYR A 246 17.21 -12.56 -6.61
CA TYR A 246 17.31 -12.79 -5.16
C TYR A 246 16.26 -13.79 -4.68
N HIS A 247 14.99 -13.60 -5.06
CA HIS A 247 13.90 -14.50 -4.68
C HIS A 247 14.18 -15.94 -5.14
N ARG A 248 14.57 -16.13 -6.40
CA ARG A 248 14.93 -17.46 -6.95
C ARG A 248 16.08 -18.13 -6.20
N ASN A 249 17.08 -17.36 -5.76
CA ASN A 249 18.28 -17.93 -5.14
C ASN A 249 18.15 -18.17 -3.63
N ASN A 250 17.31 -17.40 -2.94
CA ASN A 250 17.28 -17.38 -1.47
C ASN A 250 15.95 -17.82 -0.87
N ILE A 251 14.86 -17.80 -1.63
CA ILE A 251 13.51 -18.06 -1.12
C ILE A 251 12.89 -19.27 -1.81
N PHE A 252 13.02 -19.35 -3.14
CA PHE A 252 12.43 -20.43 -3.92
C PHE A 252 12.95 -21.83 -3.52
N LEU A 253 12.02 -22.74 -3.25
CA LEU A 253 12.26 -24.13 -2.84
C LEU A 253 12.48 -25.06 -4.04
N GLY A 254 13.22 -24.59 -5.05
CA GLY A 254 13.44 -25.27 -6.32
C GLY A 254 14.44 -26.43 -6.30
N ARG A 255 14.70 -27.02 -5.12
CA ARG A 255 15.59 -28.17 -4.94
C ARG A 255 14.79 -29.42 -4.62
#